data_AF-A0A183FPN6-F1
#
_entry.id   AF-A0A183FPN6-F1
#
_cell.length_a   1.000
_cell.length_b   1.000
_cell.length_c   1.000
_cell.angle_alpha   90.00
_cell.angle_beta   90.00
_cell.angle_gamma   90.00
#
_symmetry.space_group_name_H-M   'P 1'
#
loop_
_entity.id
_entity.type
_entity.pdbx_description
1 polymer ?
#
loop_
_entity_poly.entity_id
_entity_poly.type
_entity_poly.pdbx_seq_one_letter_code
_entity_poly.pdbx_strand_id
1 'polypeptide(L)'
;MDNIHLRMKMAEMAFQHDDIVDDMEYALRRFPDCCDQLVPHVVKLMHSPIESIRAAAFGFALDIISQKPQTRSQLKEAYISRIQCNDLDVARQAITFLPDFVHVCVANADDLINAAMHCCTMRNALNDVNDYIVEAMAVFGQLNDEDGQNADKKDAKLRRSREDGEIN
;
A
#
# COMPACT_ATOMS: atom_id res chain seq x y z
N MET A 1 22.53 -39.04 2.52
CA MET A 1 22.63 -38.41 3.86
C MET A 1 22.31 -36.93 3.67
N ASP A 2 21.10 -36.61 3.19
CA ASP A 2 20.84 -35.34 2.47
C ASP A 2 19.79 -34.44 3.14
N ASN A 3 19.24 -34.85 4.29
CA ASN A 3 18.12 -34.15 4.93
C ASN A 3 18.55 -33.15 6.02
N ILE A 4 19.78 -33.28 6.56
CA ILE A 4 20.29 -32.40 7.62
C ILE A 4 20.87 -31.11 7.03
N HIS A 5 21.58 -31.18 5.91
CA HIS A 5 22.14 -30.01 5.22
C HIS A 5 21.05 -29.10 4.64
N LEU A 6 19.94 -29.67 4.14
CA LEU A 6 18.81 -28.89 3.62
C LEU A 6 18.05 -28.21 4.76
N ARG A 7 17.83 -28.91 5.89
CA ARG A 7 17.22 -28.32 7.09
C ARG A 7 18.11 -27.27 7.76
N MET A 8 19.43 -27.44 7.77
CA MET A 8 20.37 -26.43 8.27
C MET A 8 20.42 -25.20 7.34
N LYS A 9 20.39 -25.36 6.01
CA LYS A 9 20.26 -24.21 5.09
C LYS A 9 18.93 -23.47 5.22
N MET A 10 17.82 -24.17 5.48
CA MET A 10 16.54 -23.51 5.74
C MET A 10 16.50 -22.82 7.11
N ALA A 11 17.16 -23.40 8.13
CA ALA A 11 17.33 -22.76 9.42
C ALA A 11 18.30 -21.56 9.37
N GLU A 12 19.39 -21.62 8.60
CA GLU A 12 20.31 -20.50 8.36
C GLU A 12 19.67 -19.39 7.50
N MET A 13 18.84 -19.73 6.52
CA MET A 13 18.04 -18.74 5.80
C MET A 13 17.03 -18.09 6.77
N ALA A 14 16.26 -18.87 7.53
CA ALA A 14 15.32 -18.33 8.52
C ALA A 14 15.99 -17.42 9.57
N PHE A 15 17.20 -17.76 10.02
CA PHE A 15 17.99 -16.92 10.95
C PHE A 15 18.52 -15.61 10.33
N GLN A 16 18.54 -15.44 9.01
CA GLN A 16 18.91 -14.18 8.34
C GLN A 16 17.69 -13.31 7.96
N HIS A 17 16.48 -13.83 8.14
CA HIS A 17 15.27 -13.27 7.57
C HIS A 17 14.45 -12.44 8.55
N ASP A 18 14.52 -12.71 9.84
CA ASP A 18 13.93 -11.83 10.87
C ASP A 18 14.85 -10.62 11.12
N ASP A 19 16.17 -10.82 11.10
CA ASP A 19 17.17 -9.74 11.22
C ASP A 19 16.97 -8.64 10.17
N ILE A 20 16.65 -9.00 8.92
CA ILE A 20 16.42 -7.99 7.86
C ILE A 20 15.13 -7.20 8.06
N VAL A 21 14.09 -7.80 8.66
CA VAL A 21 12.85 -7.08 8.98
C VAL A 21 13.10 -6.10 10.11
N ASP A 22 13.76 -6.55 11.18
CA ASP A 22 14.16 -5.71 12.32
C ASP A 22 15.09 -4.57 11.90
N ASP A 23 16.08 -4.83 11.04
CA ASP A 23 17.00 -3.83 10.51
C ASP A 23 16.27 -2.78 9.67
N MET A 24 15.31 -3.20 8.83
CA MET A 24 14.51 -2.29 8.01
C MET A 24 13.58 -1.43 8.88
N GLU A 25 12.92 -2.02 9.87
CA GLU A 25 12.08 -1.29 10.81
C GLU A 25 12.92 -0.29 11.62
N TYR A 26 14.08 -0.72 12.11
CA TYR A 26 15.02 0.15 12.81
C TYR A 26 15.46 1.31 11.91
N ALA A 27 15.81 1.04 10.65
CA ALA A 27 16.24 2.07 9.71
C ALA A 27 15.14 3.09 9.42
N LEU A 28 13.91 2.64 9.16
CA LEU A 28 12.75 3.49 8.91
C LEU A 28 12.45 4.41 10.10
N ARG A 29 12.51 3.87 11.31
CA ARG A 29 12.22 4.62 12.54
C ARG A 29 13.36 5.57 12.92
N ARG A 30 14.62 5.17 12.71
CA ARG A 30 15.78 5.94 13.18
C ARG A 30 16.23 7.00 12.18
N PHE A 31 16.03 6.75 10.89
CA PHE A 31 16.50 7.60 9.80
C PHE A 31 15.35 7.98 8.84
N PRO A 32 14.31 8.67 9.32
CA PRO A 32 13.15 9.04 8.49
C PRO A 32 13.52 9.97 7.33
N ASP A 33 14.65 10.70 7.44
CA ASP A 33 15.06 11.64 6.40
C ASP A 33 15.57 10.97 5.13
N CYS A 34 16.08 9.74 5.22
CA CYS A 34 16.66 8.98 4.12
C CYS A 34 15.96 7.63 3.85
N CYS A 35 14.74 7.45 4.37
CA CYS A 35 13.97 6.22 4.16
C CYS A 35 13.63 5.94 2.68
N ASP A 36 13.67 6.95 1.82
CA ASP A 36 13.54 6.82 0.36
C ASP A 36 14.66 5.97 -0.26
N GLN A 37 15.85 5.92 0.37
CA GLN A 37 16.94 5.06 -0.07
C GLN A 37 16.63 3.56 0.14
N LEU A 38 15.65 3.23 0.98
CA LEU A 38 15.23 1.85 1.25
C LEU A 38 14.27 1.30 0.19
N VAL A 39 13.71 2.15 -0.68
CA VAL A 39 12.72 1.76 -1.70
C VAL A 39 13.19 0.57 -2.55
N PRO A 40 14.41 0.52 -3.11
CA PRO A 40 14.85 -0.63 -3.91
C PRO A 40 14.90 -1.93 -3.11
N HIS A 41 15.21 -1.85 -1.81
CA HIS A 41 15.27 -3.00 -0.91
C HIS A 41 13.86 -3.50 -0.59
N VAL A 42 12.94 -2.60 -0.25
CA VAL A 42 11.52 -2.94 -0.03
C VAL A 42 10.91 -3.61 -1.26
N VAL A 43 11.11 -3.06 -2.45
CA VAL A 43 10.58 -3.64 -3.71
C VAL A 43 11.08 -5.07 -3.93
N LYS A 44 12.35 -5.35 -3.59
CA LYS A 44 12.90 -6.71 -3.67
C LYS A 44 12.23 -7.64 -2.64
N LEU A 45 12.04 -7.18 -1.41
CA LEU A 45 11.45 -7.97 -0.33
C LEU A 45 9.96 -8.27 -0.55
N MET A 46 9.21 -7.40 -1.23
CA MET A 46 7.82 -7.67 -1.64
C MET A 46 7.68 -8.90 -2.56
N HIS A 47 8.79 -9.40 -3.13
CA HIS A 47 8.85 -10.62 -3.92
C HIS A 47 9.60 -11.77 -3.23
N SER A 48 9.79 -11.67 -1.91
CA SER A 48 10.41 -12.73 -1.13
C SER A 48 9.60 -14.03 -1.23
N PRO A 49 10.25 -15.21 -1.28
CA PRO A 49 9.51 -16.47 -1.17
C PRO A 49 8.88 -16.67 0.22
N ILE A 50 9.30 -15.88 1.22
CA ILE A 50 8.85 -15.98 2.60
C ILE A 50 7.72 -14.99 2.85
N GLU A 51 6.56 -15.50 3.27
CA GLU A 51 5.33 -14.75 3.48
C GLU A 51 5.49 -13.59 4.49
N SER A 52 6.10 -13.86 5.66
CA SER A 52 6.31 -12.85 6.69
C SER A 52 7.15 -11.68 6.20
N ILE A 53 8.21 -11.96 5.43
CA ILE A 53 9.07 -10.93 4.83
C ILE A 53 8.29 -10.12 3.79
N ARG A 54 7.49 -10.78 2.93
CA ARG A 54 6.65 -10.05 1.97
C ARG A 54 5.67 -9.14 2.68
N ALA A 55 4.96 -9.65 3.68
CA ALA A 55 3.99 -8.89 4.46
C ALA A 55 4.65 -7.66 5.11
N ALA A 56 5.79 -7.84 5.77
CA ALA A 56 6.57 -6.74 6.32
C ALA A 56 6.98 -5.72 5.25
N ALA A 57 7.42 -6.18 4.08
CA ALA A 57 7.80 -5.29 2.98
C ALA A 57 6.63 -4.46 2.43
N PHE A 58 5.41 -5.01 2.34
CA PHE A 58 4.23 -4.21 2.00
C PHE A 58 3.95 -3.14 3.07
N GLY A 59 4.09 -3.48 4.36
CA GLY A 59 4.01 -2.50 5.45
C GLY A 59 5.07 -1.40 5.34
N PHE A 60 6.33 -1.75 5.12
CA PHE A 60 7.42 -0.79 4.93
C PHE A 60 7.18 0.12 3.73
N ALA A 61 6.60 -0.38 2.64
CA ALA A 61 6.23 0.45 1.50
C ALA A 61 5.20 1.52 1.90
N LEU A 62 4.17 1.17 2.67
CA LEU A 62 3.17 2.12 3.17
C LEU A 62 3.79 3.16 4.11
N ASP A 63 4.69 2.75 4.99
CA ASP A 63 5.42 3.64 5.90
C ASP A 63 6.27 4.65 5.12
N ILE A 64 7.01 4.18 4.12
CA ILE A 64 7.84 5.05 3.27
C ILE A 64 6.97 6.05 2.50
N ILE A 65 5.85 5.61 1.91
CA ILE A 65 4.96 6.53 1.17
C ILE A 65 4.40 7.60 2.11
N SER A 66 4.02 7.21 3.32
CA SER A 66 3.45 8.11 4.33
C SER A 66 4.48 9.15 4.80
N GLN A 67 5.75 8.77 4.95
CA GLN A 67 6.83 9.67 5.36
C GLN A 67 7.40 10.51 4.20
N LYS A 68 7.45 9.95 2.99
CA LYS A 68 8.08 10.53 1.79
C LYS A 68 7.14 10.40 0.59
N PRO A 69 6.12 11.28 0.46
CA PRO A 69 5.14 11.22 -0.62
C PRO A 69 5.74 11.24 -2.04
N GLN A 70 6.96 11.77 -2.22
CA GLN A 70 7.68 11.73 -3.49
C GLN A 70 8.03 10.31 -3.99
N THR A 71 8.10 9.33 -3.09
CA THR A 71 8.36 7.92 -3.43
C THR A 71 7.12 7.20 -3.95
N ARG A 72 5.93 7.81 -3.81
CA ARG A 72 4.63 7.21 -4.13
C ARG A 72 4.57 6.66 -5.55
N SER A 73 5.07 7.41 -6.54
CA SER A 73 5.01 6.96 -7.94
C SER A 73 5.78 5.65 -8.14
N GLN A 74 7.00 5.57 -7.59
CA GLN A 74 7.87 4.40 -7.74
C GLN A 74 7.29 3.18 -7.01
N LEU A 75 6.83 3.36 -5.76
CA LEU A 75 6.26 2.26 -4.99
C LEU A 75 4.90 1.81 -5.52
N LYS A 76 4.09 2.72 -6.09
CA LYS A 76 2.86 2.37 -6.81
C LYS A 76 3.13 1.43 -7.97
N GLU A 77 4.06 1.79 -8.85
CA GLU A 77 4.40 0.97 -10.02
C GLU A 77 4.91 -0.42 -9.61
N ALA A 78 5.77 -0.47 -8.59
CA ALA A 78 6.26 -1.73 -8.05
C ALA A 78 5.12 -2.58 -7.47
N TYR A 79 4.20 -1.97 -6.72
CA TYR A 79 3.04 -2.63 -6.13
C TYR A 79 2.07 -3.18 -7.19
N ILE A 80 1.72 -2.39 -8.21
CA ILE A 80 0.91 -2.86 -9.36
C ILE A 80 1.60 -4.05 -10.05
N SER A 81 2.91 -3.98 -10.24
CA SER A 81 3.68 -5.10 -10.78
C SER A 81 3.58 -6.36 -9.90
N ARG A 82 3.48 -6.23 -8.57
CA ARG A 82 3.28 -7.38 -7.66
C ARG A 82 1.89 -7.98 -7.80
N ILE A 83 0.83 -7.16 -7.86
CA ILE A 83 -0.53 -7.64 -8.12
C ILE A 83 -0.59 -8.46 -9.42
N GLN A 84 0.07 -7.98 -10.47
CA GLN A 84 -0.02 -8.58 -11.80
C GLN A 84 1.00 -9.71 -12.05
N CYS A 85 1.92 -9.98 -11.12
CA CYS A 85 2.96 -10.98 -11.32
C CYS A 85 2.38 -12.41 -11.42
N ASN A 86 3.15 -13.35 -11.98
CA ASN A 86 2.71 -14.74 -12.17
C ASN A 86 2.79 -15.59 -10.90
N ASP A 87 3.46 -15.10 -9.86
CA ASP A 87 3.49 -15.73 -8.55
C ASP A 87 2.18 -15.41 -7.82
N LEU A 88 1.34 -16.43 -7.65
CA LEU A 88 0.03 -16.27 -7.06
C LEU A 88 0.09 -15.92 -5.58
N ASP A 89 1.13 -16.34 -4.84
CA ASP A 89 1.25 -16.04 -3.41
C ASP A 89 1.65 -14.57 -3.21
N VAL A 90 2.54 -14.06 -4.07
CA VAL A 90 2.88 -12.63 -4.10
C VAL A 90 1.68 -11.79 -4.50
N ALA A 91 0.97 -12.16 -5.58
CA ALA A 91 -0.19 -11.43 -6.06
C ALA A 91 -1.32 -11.42 -5.01
N ARG A 92 -1.60 -12.58 -4.40
CA ARG A 92 -2.56 -12.74 -3.30
C ARG A 92 -2.20 -11.83 -2.14
N GLN A 93 -0.95 -11.89 -1.65
CA GLN A 93 -0.51 -11.03 -0.56
C GLN A 93 -0.64 -9.55 -0.91
N ALA A 94 -0.24 -9.15 -2.12
CA ALA A 94 -0.38 -7.76 -2.55
C ALA A 94 -1.83 -7.28 -2.46
N ILE A 95 -2.79 -8.09 -2.90
CA ILE A 95 -4.23 -7.74 -2.85
C ILE A 95 -4.73 -7.60 -1.41
N THR A 96 -4.21 -8.37 -0.45
CA THR A 96 -4.60 -8.21 0.97
C THR A 96 -4.26 -6.83 1.55
N PHE A 97 -3.23 -6.16 1.03
CA PHE A 97 -2.83 -4.81 1.43
C PHE A 97 -3.50 -3.70 0.59
N LEU A 98 -4.36 -4.06 -0.37
CA LEU A 98 -4.97 -3.10 -1.29
C LEU A 98 -5.74 -1.97 -0.59
N PRO A 99 -6.55 -2.21 0.46
CA PRO A 99 -7.26 -1.14 1.16
C PRO A 99 -6.31 -0.07 1.72
N ASP A 100 -5.19 -0.49 2.34
CA ASP A 100 -4.20 0.42 2.92
C ASP A 100 -3.48 1.24 1.84
N PHE A 101 -3.12 0.59 0.72
CA PHE A 101 -2.52 1.28 -0.42
C PHE A 101 -3.47 2.31 -1.03
N VAL A 102 -4.77 1.98 -1.15
CA VAL A 102 -5.80 2.92 -1.61
C VAL A 102 -5.93 4.10 -0.64
N HIS A 103 -5.96 3.84 0.67
CA HIS A 103 -6.02 4.88 1.69
C HIS A 103 -4.84 5.85 1.60
N VAL A 104 -3.62 5.35 1.46
CA VAL A 104 -2.40 6.19 1.41
C VAL A 104 -2.19 6.83 0.03
N CYS A 105 -2.70 6.21 -1.04
CA CYS A 105 -2.52 6.63 -2.43
C CYS A 105 -3.85 6.98 -3.12
N VAL A 106 -4.73 7.74 -2.45
CA VAL A 106 -6.08 8.10 -2.94
C VAL A 106 -6.10 8.60 -4.39
N ALA A 107 -5.14 9.46 -4.75
CA ALA A 107 -5.01 10.02 -6.10
C ALA A 107 -4.77 8.97 -7.21
N ASN A 108 -4.44 7.73 -6.83
CA ASN A 108 -4.21 6.61 -7.74
C ASN A 108 -5.09 5.40 -7.40
N ALA A 109 -6.11 5.56 -6.54
CA ALA A 109 -6.95 4.46 -6.09
C ALA A 109 -7.60 3.69 -7.25
N ASP A 110 -8.08 4.39 -8.28
CA ASP A 110 -8.66 3.77 -9.47
C ASP A 110 -7.67 2.83 -10.19
N ASP A 111 -6.42 3.26 -10.38
CA ASP A 111 -5.38 2.42 -11.02
C ASP A 111 -5.15 1.13 -10.21
N LEU A 112 -5.08 1.26 -8.88
CA LEU A 112 -4.81 0.16 -7.95
C LEU A 112 -5.95 -0.85 -7.94
N ILE A 113 -7.18 -0.38 -7.81
CA ILE A 113 -8.39 -1.21 -7.78
C ILE A 113 -8.57 -1.91 -9.14
N ASN A 114 -8.38 -1.19 -10.26
CA ASN A 114 -8.48 -1.78 -11.60
C ASN A 114 -7.44 -2.89 -11.82
N ALA A 115 -6.20 -2.68 -11.37
CA ALA A 115 -5.16 -3.70 -11.46
C ALA A 115 -5.53 -4.98 -10.69
N ALA A 116 -6.07 -4.83 -9.47
CA ALA A 116 -6.50 -5.96 -8.63
C ALA A 116 -7.72 -6.69 -9.21
N MET A 117 -8.74 -5.95 -9.67
CA MET A 117 -9.93 -6.50 -10.30
C MET A 117 -9.58 -7.30 -11.56
N HIS A 118 -8.74 -6.74 -12.44
CA HIS A 118 -8.29 -7.43 -13.64
C HIS A 118 -7.53 -8.72 -13.28
N CYS A 119 -6.67 -8.69 -12.26
CA CYS A 119 -5.93 -9.86 -11.81
C CYS A 119 -6.86 -10.98 -11.32
N CYS A 120 -7.82 -10.68 -10.45
CA CYS A 120 -8.75 -11.67 -9.91
C CYS A 120 -9.70 -12.21 -10.97
N THR A 121 -10.21 -11.34 -11.85
CA THR A 121 -11.12 -11.75 -12.94
C THR A 121 -10.44 -12.75 -13.89
N MET A 122 -9.16 -12.56 -14.18
CA MET A 122 -8.39 -13.43 -15.06
C MET A 122 -7.93 -14.73 -14.37
N ARG A 123 -7.96 -14.79 -13.03
CA ARG A 123 -7.33 -15.86 -12.24
C ARG A 123 -8.23 -16.32 -11.11
N ASN A 124 -9.06 -17.32 -11.39
CA ASN A 124 -9.96 -17.94 -10.41
C ASN A 124 -9.29 -18.37 -9.09
N ALA A 125 -7.98 -18.61 -9.09
CA ALA A 125 -7.20 -18.95 -7.90
C ALA A 125 -7.09 -17.81 -6.86
N LEU A 126 -7.52 -16.60 -7.18
CA LEU A 126 -7.48 -15.42 -6.30
C LEU A 126 -8.87 -15.01 -5.77
N ASN A 127 -9.89 -15.85 -5.93
CA ASN A 127 -11.25 -15.50 -5.52
C ASN A 127 -11.43 -15.26 -4.01
N ASP A 128 -10.56 -15.86 -3.18
CA ASP A 128 -10.52 -15.71 -1.73
C ASP A 128 -10.00 -14.34 -1.25
N VAL A 129 -9.42 -13.52 -2.15
CA VAL A 129 -9.00 -12.14 -1.82
C VAL A 129 -9.89 -11.07 -2.43
N ASN A 130 -11.03 -11.43 -3.02
CA ASN A 130 -11.98 -10.47 -3.58
C ASN A 130 -12.56 -9.51 -2.53
N ASP A 131 -12.70 -9.96 -1.27
CA ASP A 131 -13.24 -9.13 -0.18
C ASP A 131 -12.37 -7.88 0.05
N TYR A 132 -11.04 -8.00 -0.11
CA TYR A 132 -10.12 -6.85 -0.01
C TYR A 132 -10.29 -5.84 -1.14
N ILE A 133 -10.77 -6.27 -2.32
CA ILE A 133 -11.11 -5.35 -3.42
C ILE A 133 -12.37 -4.56 -3.08
N VAL A 134 -13.38 -5.26 -2.55
CA VAL A 134 -14.63 -4.62 -2.10
C VAL A 134 -14.34 -3.63 -0.97
N GLU A 135 -13.51 -4.02 -0.01
CA GLU A 135 -13.05 -3.14 1.06
C GLU A 135 -12.31 -1.91 0.52
N ALA A 136 -11.38 -2.09 -0.41
CA ALA A 136 -10.66 -0.98 -1.02
C ALA A 136 -11.58 0.00 -1.77
N MET A 137 -12.61 -0.50 -2.45
CA MET A 137 -13.65 0.34 -3.08
C MET A 137 -14.46 1.12 -2.03
N ALA A 138 -14.78 0.51 -0.89
CA ALA A 138 -15.48 1.18 0.20
C ALA A 138 -14.61 2.29 0.82
N VAL A 139 -13.32 2.01 1.06
CA VAL A 139 -12.34 3.01 1.53
C VAL A 139 -12.25 4.19 0.55
N PHE A 140 -12.15 3.92 -0.75
CA PHE A 140 -12.10 4.99 -1.76
C PHE A 140 -13.39 5.82 -1.80
N GLY A 141 -14.56 5.19 -1.66
CA GLY A 141 -15.84 5.88 -1.58
C GLY A 141 -15.93 6.84 -0.39
N GLN A 142 -15.51 6.38 0.80
CA GLN A 142 -15.52 7.20 2.02
C GLN A 142 -14.62 8.43 1.89
N LEU A 143 -13.43 8.28 1.33
CA LEU A 143 -12.48 9.38 1.15
C LEU A 143 -13.03 10.46 0.20
N ASN A 144 -13.78 10.07 -0.82
CA ASN A 144 -14.43 11.01 -1.74
C ASN A 144 -15.62 11.74 -1.07
N ASP A 145 -16.36 11.08 -0.19
CA ASP A 145 -17.49 11.67 0.53
C ASP A 145 -17.02 12.68 1.62
N GLU A 146 -15.88 12.44 2.27
CA GLU A 146 -15.30 13.35 3.27
C GLU A 146 -14.78 14.66 2.65
N ASP A 147 -14.20 14.61 1.45
CA ASP A 147 -13.79 15.81 0.71
C ASP A 147 -14.98 16.64 0.21
N GLY A 148 -16.12 15.99 -0.10
CA GLY A 148 -17.37 16.65 -0.47
C GLY A 148 -18.02 17.43 0.67
N GLN A 149 -17.94 16.92 1.91
CA GLN A 149 -18.56 17.57 3.08
C GLN A 149 -17.80 18.79 3.61
N ASN A 150 -16.53 18.98 3.21
CA ASN A 150 -15.73 20.13 3.64
C ASN A 150 -15.89 21.36 2.72
N ALA A 151 -16.44 21.19 1.51
CA ALA A 151 -16.77 22.29 0.60
C ALA A 151 -18.00 23.09 1.06
N ASP A 152 -19.01 22.42 1.63
CA ASP A 152 -20.29 23.04 2.00
C ASP A 152 -20.22 23.97 3.22
N LYS A 153 -19.14 23.93 4.01
CA LYS A 153 -18.97 24.84 5.17
C LYS A 153 -18.31 26.17 4.84
N LYS A 154 -17.68 26.33 3.66
CA LYS A 154 -17.06 27.61 3.27
C LYS A 154 -17.99 28.55 2.52
N ASP A 155 -19.00 28.05 1.82
CA ASP A 155 -19.94 28.90 1.07
C ASP A 155 -21.06 29.53 1.94
N ALA A 156 -21.38 28.92 3.09
CA ALA A 156 -22.42 29.45 3.98
C ALA A 156 -21.99 30.72 4.74
N LYS A 157 -20.68 31.02 4.84
CA LYS A 157 -20.17 32.17 5.60
C LYS A 157 -19.94 33.44 4.77
N LEU A 158 -19.93 33.34 3.43
CA LEU A 158 -19.74 34.49 2.53
C LEU A 158 -21.04 35.08 1.98
N ARG A 159 -22.18 34.37 2.08
CA ARG A 159 -23.47 34.81 1.52
C ARG A 159 -24.39 35.61 2.47
N ARG A 160 -23.96 35.98 3.68
CA ARG A 160 -24.82 36.65 4.69
C ARG A 160 -24.43 38.09 5.10
N SER A 161 -23.55 38.76 4.35
CA SER A 161 -23.09 40.12 4.73
C SER A 161 -23.07 41.11 3.56
N ARG A 162 -24.06 41.08 2.67
CA ARG A 162 -24.20 42.14 1.66
C ARG A 162 -25.65 42.34 1.23
N GLU A 163 -26.47 42.80 2.15
CA GLU A 163 -27.69 43.55 1.87
C GLU A 163 -27.91 44.54 3.04
N ASP A 164 -28.51 45.68 2.73
CA ASP A 164 -28.61 46.95 3.49
C ASP A 164 -27.43 47.91 3.22
N GLY A 165 -27.53 48.98 2.45
CA GLY A 165 -28.69 49.68 1.89
C GLY A 165 -28.32 51.16 1.80
N GLU A 166 -27.98 51.65 0.59
CA GLU A 166 -27.98 53.08 0.29
C GLU A 166 -29.43 53.55 0.18
N ILE A 167 -29.88 54.50 1.01
CA ILE A 167 -30.78 55.57 0.55
C ILE A 167 -30.69 56.82 1.47
N ASN A 168 -30.37 57.95 0.84
CA ASN A 168 -30.45 59.39 1.22
C ASN A 168 -29.62 59.93 2.40
#